data_AF-A0A7W0LD11-F1
#
_entry.id   AF-A0A7W0LD11-F1
#
_cell.length_a   1.000
_cell.length_b   1.000
_cell.length_c   1.000
_cell.angle_alpha   90.00
_cell.angle_beta   90.00
_cell.angle_gamma   90.00
#
_symmetry.space_group_name_H-M   'P 1'
#
loop_
_entity.id
_entity.type
_entity.pdbx_description
1 polymer ?
#
loop_
_entity_poly.entity_id
_entity_poly.type
_entity_poly.pdbx_seq_one_letter_code
_entity_poly.pdbx_strand_id
1 'polypeptide(L)'
;MPISLSTQQAPDAKLLDRARALHKQVPLIDGHNDYPWAVRENVQRDIDKLDLTQAQPTIHTDIARLQAGGVGGQFWSVYVPVELQG
;
A
#
# COMPACT_ATOMS: atom_id res chain seq x y z
N MET A 1 31.57 18.73 -8.24
CA MET A 1 30.23 19.36 -8.27
C MET A 1 29.37 18.65 -7.24
N PRO A 2 29.01 19.26 -6.09
CA PRO A 2 28.07 18.62 -5.17
C PRO A 2 26.66 18.66 -5.78
N ILE A 3 25.99 17.51 -5.79
CA ILE A 3 24.58 17.39 -6.17
C ILE A 3 23.78 18.02 -5.02
N SER A 4 23.14 19.15 -5.25
CA SER A 4 22.18 19.73 -4.31
C SER A 4 21.00 18.76 -4.19
N LEU A 5 20.84 18.15 -3.01
CA LEU A 5 19.64 17.43 -2.64
C LEU A 5 18.48 18.44 -2.66
N SER A 6 17.60 18.31 -3.65
CA SER A 6 16.36 19.07 -3.69
C SER A 6 15.54 18.76 -2.45
N THR A 7 15.39 19.73 -1.56
CA THR A 7 14.45 19.66 -0.44
C THR A 7 13.05 19.47 -1.01
N GLN A 8 12.43 18.33 -0.68
CA GLN A 8 11.06 18.04 -1.08
C GLN A 8 10.13 19.04 -0.37
N GLN A 9 9.57 19.99 -1.12
CA GLN A 9 8.63 20.96 -0.58
C GLN A 9 7.45 20.23 0.06
N ALA A 10 7.03 20.72 1.24
CA ALA A 10 5.82 20.22 1.88
C ALA A 10 4.62 20.38 0.93
N PRO A 11 3.68 19.42 0.90
CA PRO A 11 2.50 19.53 0.06
C PRO A 11 1.72 20.81 0.38
N ASP A 12 1.29 21.53 -0.67
CA ASP A 12 0.33 22.62 -0.49
C ASP A 12 -0.95 22.06 0.15
N ALA A 13 -1.31 22.57 1.33
CA ALA A 13 -2.46 22.13 2.10
C ALA A 13 -3.75 22.18 1.26
N LYS A 14 -3.92 23.19 0.40
CA LYS A 14 -5.11 23.30 -0.47
C LYS A 14 -5.16 22.19 -1.51
N LEU A 15 -4.01 21.82 -2.07
CA LEU A 15 -3.94 20.72 -3.03
C LEU A 15 -4.18 19.38 -2.35
N LEU A 16 -3.67 19.19 -1.13
CA LEU A 16 -3.91 17.99 -0.34
C LEU A 16 -5.39 17.82 0.03
N ASP A 17 -6.04 18.89 0.48
CA ASP A 17 -7.47 18.88 0.79
C ASP A 17 -8.32 18.54 -0.44
N ARG A 18 -7.96 19.13 -1.59
CA ARG A 18 -8.60 18.81 -2.87
C ARG A 18 -8.41 17.34 -3.25
N ALA A 19 -7.20 16.81 -3.13
CA ALA A 19 -6.93 15.39 -3.43
C ALA A 19 -7.75 14.45 -2.53
N ARG A 20 -7.83 14.74 -1.22
CA ARG A 20 -8.66 13.98 -0.27
C ARG A 20 -10.14 14.06 -0.62
N ALA A 21 -10.63 15.24 -1.02
CA ALA A 21 -12.03 15.41 -1.45
C ALA A 21 -12.34 14.60 -2.72
N LEU A 22 -11.41 14.53 -3.67
CA LEU A 22 -11.54 13.70 -4.88
C LEU A 22 -11.59 12.21 -4.54
N HIS A 23 -10.65 11.71 -3.72
CA HIS A 23 -10.60 10.29 -3.35
C HIS A 23 -11.85 9.83 -2.55
N LYS A 24 -12.56 10.74 -1.87
CA LYS A 24 -13.86 10.44 -1.25
C LYS A 24 -14.98 10.21 -2.28
N GLN A 25 -14.90 10.85 -3.44
CA GLN A 25 -15.92 10.74 -4.50
C GLN A 25 -15.59 9.63 -5.49
N VAL A 26 -14.30 9.49 -5.81
CA VAL A 26 -13.75 8.51 -6.75
C VAL A 26 -12.62 7.77 -6.05
N PRO A 27 -12.93 6.67 -5.34
CA PRO A 27 -11.91 5.90 -4.64
C PRO A 27 -10.84 5.35 -5.58
N LEU A 28 -9.60 5.31 -5.12
CA LEU A 28 -8.48 4.74 -5.86
C LEU A 28 -8.67 3.23 -6.02
N ILE A 29 -8.45 2.74 -7.23
CA ILE A 29 -8.32 1.31 -7.53
C ILE A 29 -6.85 1.02 -7.76
N ASP A 30 -6.23 0.29 -6.83
CA ASP A 30 -4.83 -0.11 -6.94
C ASP A 30 -4.73 -1.45 -7.68
N GLY A 31 -3.83 -1.51 -8.67
CA GLY A 31 -3.69 -2.66 -9.57
C GLY A 31 -2.75 -3.76 -9.09
N HIS A 32 -1.98 -3.55 -8.03
CA HIS A 32 -0.96 -4.50 -7.61
C HIS A 32 -0.49 -4.29 -6.15
N ASN A 33 -0.85 -5.21 -5.27
CA ASN A 33 -0.37 -5.21 -3.88
C ASN A 33 0.08 -6.62 -3.45
N ASP A 34 1.29 -6.70 -2.92
CA ASP A 34 1.97 -7.94 -2.55
C ASP A 34 1.69 -8.43 -1.11
N TYR A 35 0.62 -7.96 -0.46
CA TYR A 35 0.19 -8.53 0.83
C TYR A 35 0.13 -10.08 0.83
N PRO A 36 -0.41 -10.77 -0.19
CA PRO A 36 -0.39 -12.23 -0.22
C PRO A 36 1.02 -12.83 -0.20
N TRP A 37 1.99 -12.17 -0.86
CA TRP A 37 3.38 -12.58 -0.82
C TRP A 37 3.98 -12.38 0.57
N ALA A 38 3.70 -11.27 1.23
CA ALA A 38 4.13 -11.03 2.61
C ALA A 38 3.54 -12.08 3.59
N VAL A 39 2.27 -12.48 3.41
CA VAL A 39 1.64 -13.57 4.18
C VAL A 39 2.39 -14.89 3.98
N ARG A 40 2.78 -15.20 2.75
CA ARG A 40 3.57 -16.40 2.44
C ARG A 40 4.94 -16.37 3.13
N GLU A 41 5.69 -15.28 2.98
CA GLU A 41 7.10 -15.23 3.40
C GLU A 41 7.25 -14.95 4.91
N ASN A 42 6.47 -14.01 5.46
CA ASN A 42 6.67 -13.54 6.83
C ASN A 42 5.99 -14.45 7.87
N VAL A 43 4.87 -15.06 7.51
CA VAL A 43 4.02 -15.83 8.45
C VAL A 43 3.60 -17.19 7.89
N GLN A 44 4.31 -17.71 6.88
CA GLN A 44 4.14 -19.07 6.37
C GLN A 44 2.70 -19.40 5.95
N ARG A 45 2.00 -18.43 5.37
CA ARG A 45 0.60 -18.50 4.91
C ARG A 45 -0.47 -18.46 6.02
N ASP A 46 -0.09 -18.15 7.25
CA ASP A 46 -1.03 -17.93 8.36
C ASP A 46 -1.57 -16.50 8.33
N ILE A 47 -2.75 -16.32 7.71
CA ILE A 47 -3.34 -15.00 7.49
C ILE A 47 -3.69 -14.27 8.80
N ASP A 48 -3.99 -15.02 9.87
CA ASP A 48 -4.38 -14.46 11.16
C ASP A 48 -3.20 -13.75 11.85
N LYS A 49 -1.95 -14.12 11.50
CA LYS A 49 -0.75 -13.46 11.99
C LYS A 49 -0.41 -12.14 11.28
N LEU A 50 -0.99 -11.90 10.10
CA LEU A 50 -0.94 -10.61 9.40
C LEU A 50 -2.38 -10.13 9.10
N ASP A 51 -3.18 -10.05 10.15
CA ASP A 51 -4.55 -9.56 10.08
C ASP A 51 -4.61 -8.08 9.64
N LEU A 52 -5.13 -7.84 8.44
CA LEU A 52 -5.26 -6.49 7.87
C LEU A 52 -6.23 -5.59 8.66
N THR A 53 -7.08 -6.12 9.54
CA THR A 53 -7.93 -5.30 10.40
C THR A 53 -7.13 -4.60 11.51
N GLN A 54 -5.91 -5.09 11.80
CA GLN A 54 -4.98 -4.51 12.76
C GLN A 54 -3.93 -3.65 12.07
N ALA A 55 -3.29 -2.76 12.83
CA ALA A 55 -2.16 -2.00 12.34
C ALA A 55 -0.98 -2.93 12.03
N GLN A 56 -0.41 -2.81 10.83
CA GLN A 56 0.66 -3.68 10.36
C GLN A 56 2.00 -2.95 10.26
N PRO A 57 2.88 -3.00 11.29
CA PRO A 57 4.13 -2.22 11.29
C PRO A 57 5.21 -2.79 10.37
N THR A 58 5.13 -4.07 9.99
CA THR A 58 6.15 -4.77 9.20
C THR A 58 5.86 -4.79 7.70
N ILE A 59 4.66 -4.36 7.29
CA ILE A 59 4.23 -4.26 5.88
C ILE A 59 3.55 -2.92 5.62
N HIS A 60 3.32 -2.59 4.35
CA HIS A 60 2.72 -1.29 3.97
C HIS A 60 1.18 -1.27 4.02
N THR A 61 0.55 -2.44 4.17
CA THR A 61 -0.88 -2.61 3.96
C THR A 61 -1.59 -2.99 5.25
N ASP A 62 -2.60 -2.21 5.63
CA ASP A 62 -3.68 -2.56 6.56
C ASP A 62 -4.93 -1.76 6.20
N ILE A 63 -6.11 -2.19 6.65
CA ILE A 63 -7.40 -1.61 6.27
C ILE A 63 -7.48 -0.13 6.68
N ALA A 64 -6.96 0.23 7.86
CA ALA A 64 -6.99 1.61 8.34
C ALA A 64 -6.19 2.54 7.41
N ARG A 65 -5.00 2.14 6.97
CA ARG A 65 -4.19 2.90 6.00
C ARG A 65 -4.83 2.93 4.60
N LEU A 66 -5.41 1.83 4.14
CA LEU A 66 -6.13 1.79 2.85
C LEU A 66 -7.29 2.78 2.84
N GLN A 67 -8.11 2.80 3.90
CA GLN A 67 -9.21 3.75 4.05
C GLN A 67 -8.71 5.21 4.15
N ALA A 68 -7.66 5.46 4.95
CA ALA A 68 -7.09 6.80 5.09
C ALA A 68 -6.48 7.33 3.79
N GLY A 69 -5.96 6.44 2.94
CA GLY A 69 -5.44 6.75 1.60
C GLY A 69 -6.53 6.90 0.53
N GLY A 70 -7.78 6.52 0.84
CA GLY A 70 -8.89 6.55 -0.10
C GLY A 70 -8.84 5.43 -1.16
N VAL A 71 -8.24 4.28 -0.82
CA VAL A 71 -8.30 3.08 -1.66
C VAL A 71 -9.66 2.43 -1.49
N GLY A 72 -10.40 2.28 -2.59
CA GLY A 72 -11.71 1.62 -2.61
C GLY A 72 -11.69 0.23 -3.24
N GLY A 73 -10.61 -0.13 -3.92
CA GLY A 73 -10.43 -1.45 -4.51
C GLY A 73 -8.97 -1.79 -4.70
N GLN A 74 -8.66 -3.09 -4.63
CA GLN A 74 -7.31 -3.60 -4.70
C GLN A 74 -7.29 -4.88 -5.52
N PHE A 75 -6.39 -4.94 -6.50
CA PHE A 75 -5.95 -6.20 -7.09
C PHE A 75 -4.77 -6.71 -6.27
N TRP A 76 -4.96 -7.89 -5.67
CA TRP A 76 -3.93 -8.57 -4.90
C TRP A 76 -3.05 -9.40 -5.84
N SER A 77 -1.74 -9.18 -5.78
CA SER A 77 -0.78 -9.87 -6.62
C SER A 77 -0.74 -11.36 -6.28
N VAL A 78 -0.96 -12.21 -7.30
CA VAL A 78 -0.64 -13.64 -7.25
C VAL A 78 0.72 -13.82 -7.93
N TYR A 79 1.77 -13.46 -7.20
CA TYR A 79 3.14 -13.51 -7.69
C TYR A 79 3.76 -14.90 -7.54
N VAL A 80 4.50 -15.31 -8.56
CA VAL A 80 5.31 -16.53 -8.59
C VAL A 80 6.74 -16.16 -8.95
N PRO A 81 7.75 -16.49 -8.12
CA PRO A 81 9.15 -16.29 -8.46
C PRO A 81 9.55 -17.06 -9.72
N VAL A 82 10.40 -16.45 -10.54
CA VAL A 82 10.86 -17.05 -11.80
C VAL A 82 11.73 -18.29 -11.59
N GLU A 83 12.27 -18.48 -10.39
CA GLU A 83 13.07 -19.64 -10.00
C GLU A 83 12.22 -20.84 -9.60
N LEU A 84 10.91 -20.69 -9.41
CA LEU A 84 10.03 -21.78 -9.02
C LEU A 84 9.93 -22.82 -10.16
N GLN A 85 10.40 -24.03 -9.90
CA GLN A 85 10.27 -25.18 -10.79
C GLN A 85 8.99 -25.95 -10.43
N GLY A 86 8.26 -26.40 -11.45
CA GLY A 86 7.01 -27.16 -11.32
C GLY A 86 7.20 -28.66 -11.12
#